data_AF-A0A5J9U290-F1
#
_entry.id   AF-A0A5J9U290-F1
#
_cell.length_a   1.000
_cell.length_b   1.000
_cell.length_c   1.000
_cell.angle_alpha   90.00
_cell.angle_beta   90.00
_cell.angle_gamma   90.00
#
_symmetry.space_group_name_H-M   'P 1'
#
loop_
_entity.id
_entity.type
_entity.pdbx_description
1 polymer ?
#
loop_
_entity_poly.entity_id
_entity_poly.type
_entity_poly.pdbx_seq_one_letter_code
_entity_poly.pdbx_strand_id
1 'polypeptide(L)'
;MEMVTVEDTDPFDCVVCCHPLKPPIFECENGHPLCSSCRDKLAPVGKCHMCRVFTHGYRRSRAMEHLVEALYVRCPNAAHGCNVKPLYYDLASHRQACPHAPCHYPGETCSFVGTTKQLVERITGSHGWSCTTRTVKKAIKARARQAAQIRLVLGSIRACFVWNPPFLAELRSAEF
;
A
#
# COMPACT_ATOMS: atom_id res chain seq x y z
N MET A 1 -19.66 -12.34 -5.79
CA MET A 1 -18.31 -11.79 -5.55
C MET A 1 -18.20 -11.52 -4.08
N GLU A 2 -17.44 -12.34 -3.39
CA GLU A 2 -17.37 -12.39 -1.93
C GLU A 2 -16.36 -11.35 -1.43
N MET A 3 -16.70 -10.64 -0.36
CA MET A 3 -15.80 -9.65 0.25
C MET A 3 -15.17 -10.29 1.48
N VAL A 4 -13.85 -10.44 1.46
CA VAL A 4 -13.08 -11.03 2.55
C VAL A 4 -12.52 -9.91 3.43
N THR A 5 -12.57 -10.08 4.75
CA THR A 5 -11.95 -9.17 5.72
C THR A 5 -10.46 -9.47 5.83
N VAL A 6 -9.65 -8.49 6.23
CA VAL A 6 -8.18 -8.65 6.30
C VAL A 6 -7.78 -9.80 7.24
N GLU A 7 -8.58 -10.08 8.27
CA GLU A 7 -8.36 -11.17 9.23
C GLU A 7 -8.51 -12.58 8.63
N ASP A 8 -9.24 -12.73 7.51
CA ASP A 8 -9.46 -14.01 6.82
C ASP A 8 -8.44 -14.29 5.69
N THR A 9 -7.38 -13.48 5.57
CA THR A 9 -6.47 -13.51 4.42
C THR A 9 -5.07 -14.09 4.66
N ASP A 10 -4.73 -14.41 5.91
CA ASP A 10 -3.50 -15.11 6.29
C ASP A 10 -3.18 -16.38 5.45
N PRO A 11 -4.15 -17.20 4.96
CA PRO A 11 -3.80 -18.36 4.11
C PRO A 11 -3.28 -18.00 2.71
N PHE A 12 -3.33 -16.74 2.31
CA PHE A 12 -2.90 -16.28 0.98
C PHE A 12 -1.54 -15.55 1.01
N ASP A 13 -0.80 -15.68 2.11
CA ASP A 13 0.57 -15.19 2.22
C ASP A 13 1.61 -16.27 1.90
N CYS A 14 2.76 -15.84 1.40
CA CYS A 14 3.88 -16.74 1.15
C CYS A 14 4.46 -17.24 2.49
N VAL A 15 4.60 -18.57 2.64
CA VAL A 15 5.10 -19.21 3.88
C VAL A 15 6.58 -18.92 4.23
N VAL A 16 7.25 -18.07 3.46
CA VAL A 16 8.67 -17.72 3.62
C VAL A 16 8.85 -16.24 3.92
N CYS A 17 8.24 -15.36 3.13
CA CYS A 17 8.38 -13.91 3.31
C CYS A 17 7.16 -13.25 3.94
N CYS A 18 6.08 -14.00 4.19
CA CYS A 18 4.83 -13.51 4.75
C CYS A 18 4.26 -12.30 3.98
N HIS A 19 4.52 -12.24 2.67
CA HIS A 19 3.92 -11.24 1.78
C HIS A 19 2.77 -11.87 1.00
N PRO A 20 1.75 -11.07 0.62
CA PRO A 20 0.64 -11.52 -0.19
C PRO A 20 1.08 -12.21 -1.47
N LEU A 21 0.51 -13.39 -1.72
CA LEU A 21 0.77 -14.14 -2.93
C LEU A 21 0.11 -13.45 -4.13
N LYS A 22 0.89 -13.35 -5.21
CA LYS A 22 0.43 -12.89 -6.52
C LYS A 22 0.88 -13.86 -7.61
N PRO A 23 0.12 -14.02 -8.71
CA PRO A 23 0.55 -14.83 -9.83
C PRO A 23 1.92 -14.39 -10.39
N PRO A 24 2.80 -15.33 -10.77
CA PRO A 24 2.63 -16.78 -10.63
C PRO A 24 2.94 -17.30 -9.22
N ILE A 25 2.09 -18.21 -8.73
CA ILE A 25 2.18 -18.84 -7.40
C ILE A 25 2.68 -20.27 -7.56
N PHE A 26 3.58 -20.70 -6.67
CA PHE A 26 4.16 -22.03 -6.68
C PHE A 26 3.87 -22.76 -5.39
N GLU A 27 3.83 -24.09 -5.41
CA GLU A 27 3.60 -24.91 -4.21
C GLU A 27 4.47 -26.17 -4.24
N CYS A 28 4.81 -26.68 -3.06
CA CYS A 28 5.42 -28.01 -2.97
C CYS A 28 4.37 -29.10 -3.16
N GLU A 29 4.79 -30.36 -3.19
CA GLU A 29 3.88 -31.51 -3.35
C GLU A 29 2.82 -31.60 -2.24
N ASN A 30 3.11 -31.07 -1.05
CA ASN A 30 2.19 -30.98 0.09
C ASN A 30 1.38 -29.67 0.12
N GLY A 31 1.42 -28.83 -0.94
CA GLY A 31 0.55 -27.66 -1.08
C GLY A 31 0.99 -26.39 -0.34
N HIS A 32 2.23 -26.28 0.14
CA HIS A 32 2.70 -25.04 0.79
C HIS A 32 3.06 -23.96 -0.25
N PRO A 33 2.36 -22.82 -0.26
CA PRO A 33 2.49 -21.86 -1.34
C PRO A 33 3.67 -20.89 -1.16
N LEU A 34 4.28 -20.53 -2.28
CA LEU A 34 5.44 -19.65 -2.42
C LEU A 34 5.19 -18.63 -3.53
N CYS A 35 5.70 -17.41 -3.31
CA CYS A 35 5.86 -16.44 -4.37
C CYS A 35 7.05 -16.81 -5.27
N SER A 36 7.10 -16.22 -6.48
CA SER A 36 8.15 -16.51 -7.47
C SER A 36 9.57 -16.32 -6.92
N SER A 37 9.83 -15.23 -6.18
CA SER A 37 11.16 -14.92 -5.66
C SER A 37 11.60 -15.91 -4.57
N CYS A 38 10.68 -16.34 -3.69
CA CYS A 38 10.98 -17.35 -2.68
C CYS A 38 11.14 -18.74 -3.31
N ARG A 39 10.39 -19.06 -4.37
CA ARG A 39 10.60 -20.29 -5.15
C ARG A 39 12.02 -20.34 -5.71
N ASP A 40 12.47 -19.28 -6.37
CA ASP A 40 13.81 -19.24 -6.98
C ASP A 40 14.92 -19.38 -5.93
N LYS A 41 14.75 -18.78 -4.75
CA LYS A 41 15.68 -18.93 -3.62
C LYS A 41 15.72 -20.34 -3.03
N LEU A 42 14.59 -21.05 -3.01
CA LEU A 42 14.48 -22.39 -2.42
C LEU A 42 14.73 -23.52 -3.41
N ALA A 43 14.66 -23.26 -4.72
CA ALA A 43 14.89 -24.28 -5.75
C ALA A 43 16.25 -25.00 -5.61
N PRO A 44 17.38 -24.32 -5.35
CA PRO A 44 18.68 -24.99 -5.15
C PRO A 44 18.75 -25.82 -3.86
N VAL A 45 17.94 -25.49 -2.86
CA VAL A 45 17.91 -26.21 -1.57
C VAL A 45 17.21 -27.56 -1.72
N GLY A 46 16.26 -27.67 -2.66
CA GLY A 46 15.50 -28.90 -2.91
C GLY A 46 14.65 -29.35 -1.72
N LYS A 47 14.34 -28.44 -0.79
CA LYS A 47 13.63 -28.75 0.46
C LYS A 47 12.58 -27.68 0.77
N CYS A 48 11.39 -28.12 1.14
CA CYS A 48 10.31 -27.22 1.54
C CYS A 48 10.61 -26.53 2.88
N HIS A 49 10.43 -25.20 2.93
CA HIS A 49 10.64 -24.43 4.16
C HIS A 49 9.66 -24.81 5.28
N MET A 50 8.42 -25.17 4.92
CA MET A 50 7.38 -25.50 5.90
C MET A 50 7.39 -26.99 6.28
N CYS A 51 7.30 -27.90 5.30
CA CYS A 51 7.31 -29.34 5.59
C CYS A 51 8.65 -29.85 6.11
N ARG A 52 9.76 -29.19 5.78
CA ARG A 52 11.12 -29.74 5.92
C ARG A 52 11.32 -31.07 5.18
N VAL A 53 10.53 -31.35 4.15
CA VAL A 53 10.64 -32.53 3.28
C VAL A 53 11.35 -32.14 1.98
N PHE A 54 12.16 -33.04 1.43
CA PHE A 54 12.77 -32.87 0.10
C PHE A 54 11.69 -32.82 -0.96
N THR A 55 11.87 -31.96 -1.95
CA THR A 55 10.92 -31.77 -3.03
C THR A 55 11.67 -31.76 -4.35
N HIS A 56 11.06 -32.37 -5.37
CA HIS A 56 11.60 -32.36 -6.73
C HIS A 56 11.49 -30.99 -7.43
N GLY A 57 10.92 -30.01 -6.73
CA GLY A 57 10.73 -28.65 -7.19
C GLY A 57 9.36 -28.14 -6.79
N TYR A 58 9.11 -26.87 -7.08
CA TYR A 58 7.81 -26.26 -6.79
C TYR A 58 7.01 -26.11 -8.08
N ARG A 59 5.80 -26.69 -8.09
CA ARG A 59 4.89 -26.63 -9.25
C ARG A 59 4.09 -25.33 -9.21
N ARG A 60 3.74 -24.79 -10.38
CA ARG A 60 2.88 -23.61 -10.46
C ARG A 60 1.43 -23.99 -10.13
N SER A 61 0.81 -23.28 -9.19
CA SER A 61 -0.54 -23.53 -8.71
C SER A 61 -1.54 -22.55 -9.35
N ARG A 62 -2.14 -22.96 -10.47
CA ARG A 62 -3.19 -22.14 -11.13
C ARG A 62 -4.46 -22.01 -10.28
N ALA A 63 -4.74 -23.01 -9.44
CA ALA A 63 -5.87 -22.95 -8.51
C ALA A 63 -5.68 -21.81 -7.50
N MET A 64 -4.50 -21.72 -6.86
CA MET A 64 -4.19 -20.61 -5.96
C MET A 64 -4.17 -19.26 -6.67
N GLU A 65 -3.68 -19.21 -7.92
CA GLU A 65 -3.73 -17.98 -8.74
C GLU A 65 -5.16 -17.49 -8.94
N HIS A 66 -6.08 -18.37 -9.37
CA HIS A 66 -7.49 -18.01 -9.54
C HIS A 66 -8.15 -17.57 -8.21
N LEU A 67 -7.79 -18.22 -7.09
CA LEU A 67 -8.30 -17.82 -5.78
C LEU A 67 -7.86 -16.39 -5.44
N VAL A 68 -6.57 -16.07 -5.51
CA VAL A 68 -6.09 -14.73 -5.16
C VAL A 68 -6.56 -13.65 -6.12
N GLU A 69 -6.82 -13.98 -7.38
CA GLU A 69 -7.41 -13.07 -8.37
C GLU A 69 -8.90 -12.78 -8.11
N ALA A 70 -9.57 -13.64 -7.36
CA ALA A 70 -10.95 -13.45 -6.93
C ALA A 70 -11.08 -12.73 -5.57
N LEU A 71 -9.98 -12.49 -4.87
CA LEU A 71 -9.97 -11.88 -3.53
C LEU A 71 -9.85 -10.36 -3.58
N TYR A 72 -10.93 -9.70 -3.17
CA TYR A 72 -11.00 -8.25 -3.04
C TYR A 72 -11.25 -7.88 -1.60
N VAL A 73 -10.46 -6.92 -1.11
CA VAL A 73 -10.51 -6.46 0.28
C VAL A 73 -10.99 -5.02 0.32
N ARG A 74 -11.72 -4.65 1.37
CA ARG A 74 -12.11 -3.24 1.56
C ARG A 74 -10.89 -2.41 1.95
N CYS A 75 -10.79 -1.21 1.41
CA CYS A 75 -9.79 -0.25 1.87
C CYS A 75 -9.99 0.03 3.38
N PRO A 76 -8.93 -0.03 4.21
CA PRO A 76 -9.00 0.37 5.62
C PRO A 76 -9.50 1.81 5.82
N ASN A 77 -9.30 2.68 4.82
CA ASN A 77 -9.76 4.06 4.83
C ASN A 77 -11.23 4.22 4.39
N ALA A 78 -12.03 3.15 4.41
CA ALA A 78 -13.46 3.21 4.09
C ALA A 78 -14.22 4.19 5.01
N ALA A 79 -13.86 4.25 6.30
CA ALA A 79 -14.41 5.24 7.24
C ALA A 79 -14.07 6.70 6.85
N HIS A 80 -13.02 6.91 6.05
CA HIS A 80 -12.61 8.21 5.52
C HIS A 80 -13.12 8.46 4.09
N GLY A 81 -14.04 7.61 3.60
CA GLY A 81 -14.71 7.76 2.30
C GLY A 81 -14.10 6.99 1.15
N CYS A 82 -13.11 6.11 1.39
CA CYS A 82 -12.59 5.26 0.31
C CYS A 82 -13.54 4.10 -0.01
N ASN A 83 -14.13 4.11 -1.20
CA ASN A 83 -15.00 3.01 -1.67
C ASN A 83 -14.26 1.99 -2.56
N VAL A 84 -12.94 2.15 -2.74
CA VAL A 84 -12.13 1.24 -3.57
C VAL A 84 -11.97 -0.09 -2.86
N LYS A 85 -12.13 -1.17 -3.63
CA LYS A 85 -11.86 -2.55 -3.19
C LYS A 85 -10.70 -3.08 -4.03
N PRO A 86 -9.43 -2.90 -3.62
CA PRO A 86 -8.31 -3.47 -4.34
C PRO A 86 -8.31 -5.00 -4.25
N LEU A 87 -7.58 -5.63 -5.17
CA LEU A 87 -7.17 -7.02 -5.01
C LEU A 87 -6.35 -7.16 -3.72
N TYR A 88 -6.44 -8.32 -3.09
CA TYR A 88 -5.75 -8.59 -1.83
C TYR A 88 -4.25 -8.26 -1.91
N TYR A 89 -3.55 -8.78 -2.91
CA TYR A 89 -2.11 -8.56 -3.08
C TYR A 89 -1.72 -7.13 -3.51
N ASP A 90 -2.69 -6.29 -3.89
CA ASP A 90 -2.48 -4.89 -4.26
C ASP A 90 -2.87 -3.92 -3.13
N LEU A 91 -3.36 -4.41 -1.99
CA LEU A 91 -3.82 -3.57 -0.89
C LEU A 91 -2.72 -2.62 -0.39
N ALA A 92 -1.48 -3.10 -0.26
CA ALA A 92 -0.36 -2.27 0.20
C ALA A 92 -0.13 -1.09 -0.75
N SER A 93 -0.05 -1.34 -2.06
CA SER A 93 0.10 -0.30 -3.08
C SER A 93 -1.08 0.68 -3.06
N HIS A 94 -2.30 0.17 -2.92
CA HIS A 94 -3.48 1.03 -2.77
C HIS A 94 -3.41 1.91 -1.52
N ARG A 95 -3.03 1.36 -0.35
CA ARG A 95 -2.95 2.12 0.92
C ARG A 95 -2.03 3.32 0.78
N GLN A 96 -0.91 3.15 0.11
CA GLN A 96 0.05 4.22 -0.10
C GLN A 96 -0.42 5.25 -1.15
N ALA A 97 -1.20 4.84 -2.15
CA ALA A 97 -1.79 5.78 -3.11
C ALA A 97 -3.16 6.35 -2.68
N CYS A 98 -3.71 5.94 -1.53
CA CYS A 98 -5.09 6.20 -1.16
C CYS A 98 -5.33 7.70 -0.88
N PRO A 99 -6.20 8.39 -1.64
CA PRO A 99 -6.49 9.80 -1.41
C PRO A 99 -7.25 10.08 -0.11
N HIS A 100 -7.82 9.02 0.49
CA HIS A 100 -8.57 9.07 1.74
C HIS A 100 -7.72 8.62 2.93
N ALA A 101 -6.41 8.39 2.74
CA ALA A 101 -5.51 8.13 3.85
C ALA A 101 -5.55 9.31 4.84
N PRO A 102 -5.55 9.03 6.17
CA PRO A 102 -5.49 10.08 7.16
C PRO A 102 -4.23 10.94 6.96
N CYS A 103 -4.40 12.25 7.00
CA CYS A 103 -3.30 13.20 7.03
C CYS A 103 -2.91 13.48 8.47
N HIS A 104 -1.61 13.62 8.70
CA HIS A 104 -1.04 14.04 9.98
C HIS A 104 -0.64 15.51 9.91
N TYR A 105 -0.83 16.23 11.01
CA TYR A 105 -0.29 17.58 11.13
C TYR A 105 1.24 17.51 11.30
N PRO A 106 2.03 18.31 10.56
CA PRO A 106 3.49 18.22 10.56
C PRO A 106 4.19 18.86 11.77
N GLY A 107 3.47 19.55 12.66
CA GLY A 107 4.07 20.19 13.84
C GLY A 107 3.95 19.35 15.11
N GLU A 108 4.98 19.42 15.96
CA GLU A 108 5.09 18.66 17.22
C GLU A 108 3.99 18.99 18.24
N THR A 109 3.34 20.15 18.09
CA THR A 109 2.34 20.68 19.04
C THR A 109 0.91 20.23 18.76
N CYS A 110 0.65 19.53 17.65
CA CYS A 110 -0.70 19.07 17.32
C CYS A 110 -0.69 17.64 16.77
N SER A 111 -1.23 16.70 17.55
CA SER A 111 -1.40 15.28 17.20
C SER A 111 -2.61 15.02 16.30
N PHE A 112 -3.00 15.99 15.47
CA PHE A 112 -4.19 15.83 14.65
C PHE A 112 -4.01 14.74 13.59
N VAL A 113 -5.00 13.85 13.52
CA VAL A 113 -5.17 12.84 12.49
C VAL A 113 -6.58 12.98 11.92
N GLY A 114 -6.69 13.11 10.61
CA GLY A 114 -8.00 13.21 9.97
C GLY A 114 -7.91 13.37 8.47
N THR A 115 -9.04 13.64 7.83
CA THR A 115 -9.08 13.83 6.38
C THR A 115 -8.35 15.11 5.96
N THR A 116 -7.95 15.22 4.70
CA THR A 116 -7.35 16.45 4.16
C THR A 116 -8.26 17.68 4.36
N LYS A 117 -9.59 17.50 4.26
CA LYS A 117 -10.55 18.60 4.46
C LYS A 117 -10.48 19.14 5.89
N GLN A 118 -10.54 18.24 6.87
CA GLN A 118 -10.46 18.60 8.29
C GLN A 118 -9.10 19.21 8.65
N LEU A 119 -8.01 18.74 8.02
CA LEU A 119 -6.69 19.33 8.21
C LEU A 119 -6.65 20.78 7.71
N VAL A 120 -7.18 21.06 6.52
CA VAL A 120 -7.25 22.41 5.97
C VAL A 120 -8.07 23.32 6.88
N GLU A 121 -9.26 22.88 7.29
CA GLU A 121 -10.12 23.64 8.22
C GLU A 121 -9.41 23.97 9.54
N ARG A 122 -8.68 23.00 10.10
CA ARG A 122 -7.89 23.19 11.34
C ARG A 122 -6.76 24.19 11.14
N ILE A 123 -6.04 24.10 10.04
CA ILE A 123 -4.93 25.02 9.74
C ILE A 123 -5.46 26.46 9.54
N THR A 124 -6.54 26.62 8.76
CA THR A 124 -7.10 27.95 8.49
C THR A 124 -7.81 28.54 9.71
N GLY A 125 -8.47 27.72 10.52
CA GLY A 125 -9.27 28.16 11.65
C GLY A 125 -8.46 28.33 12.94
N SER A 126 -7.65 27.34 13.31
CA SER A 126 -6.94 27.32 14.59
C SER A 126 -5.58 28.03 14.56
N HIS A 127 -4.93 28.08 13.40
CA HIS A 127 -3.60 28.69 13.25
C HIS A 127 -3.58 29.97 12.41
N GLY A 128 -4.72 30.36 11.82
CA GLY A 128 -4.84 31.58 11.03
C GLY A 128 -3.98 31.59 9.76
N TRP A 129 -3.51 30.43 9.31
CA TRP A 129 -2.65 30.32 8.14
C TRP A 129 -3.45 30.37 6.85
N SER A 130 -3.01 31.21 5.91
CA SER A 130 -3.53 31.19 4.54
C SER A 130 -3.14 29.87 3.88
N CYS A 131 -4.14 29.06 3.52
CA CYS A 131 -3.93 27.79 2.84
C CYS A 131 -4.32 27.93 1.37
N THR A 132 -3.34 27.82 0.47
CA THR A 132 -3.64 27.65 -0.95
C THR A 132 -3.53 26.19 -1.31
N THR A 133 -4.63 25.55 -1.71
CA THR A 133 -4.60 24.16 -2.20
C THR A 133 -4.20 24.15 -3.67
N ARG A 134 -3.07 23.51 -4.00
CA ARG A 134 -2.68 23.24 -5.39
C ARG A 134 -2.72 21.74 -5.66
N THR A 135 -3.51 21.37 -6.68
CA THR A 135 -3.52 19.99 -7.19
C THR A 135 -2.39 19.86 -8.20
N VAL A 136 -1.30 19.18 -7.84
CA VAL A 136 -0.22 18.92 -8.80
C VAL A 136 -0.48 17.57 -9.46
N LYS A 137 -0.84 17.61 -10.75
CA LYS A 137 -0.91 16.42 -11.60
C LYS A 137 0.51 16.08 -12.08
N LYS A 138 1.27 15.27 -11.35
CA LYS A 138 2.50 14.68 -11.90
C LYS A 138 2.14 13.43 -12.70
N ALA A 139 2.38 13.46 -14.00
CA ALA A 139 2.37 12.27 -14.83
C ALA A 139 3.71 11.54 -14.62
N ILE A 140 3.72 10.50 -13.79
CA ILE A 140 4.89 9.61 -13.70
C ILE A 140 4.87 8.76 -14.97
N LYS A 141 5.79 9.02 -15.91
CA LYS A 141 6.03 8.15 -17.06
C LYS A 141 6.76 6.89 -16.59
N ALA A 142 6.01 5.90 -16.12
CA ALA A 142 6.40 4.50 -16.15
C ALA A 142 5.12 3.67 -16.27
N ARG A 143 5.14 2.63 -17.11
CA ARG A 143 3.98 1.82 -17.54
C ARG A 143 3.13 1.29 -16.37
N ALA A 144 2.16 2.07 -15.91
CA ALA A 144 0.89 1.66 -15.30
C ALA A 144 0.09 2.93 -14.98
N ARG A 145 -1.18 2.94 -15.37
CA ARG A 145 -2.09 4.07 -15.23
C ARG A 145 -2.42 4.32 -13.76
N GLN A 146 -1.74 5.23 -13.08
CA GLN A 146 -2.27 5.87 -11.87
C GLN A 146 -1.69 7.28 -11.72
N ALA A 147 -2.56 8.28 -11.82
CA ALA A 147 -2.24 9.66 -11.48
C ALA A 147 -2.37 9.81 -9.95
N ALA A 148 -1.27 9.96 -9.24
CA ALA A 148 -1.30 10.35 -7.83
C ALA A 148 -1.65 11.85 -7.75
N GLN A 149 -2.73 12.20 -7.05
CA GLN A 149 -3.03 13.59 -6.72
C GLN A 149 -2.22 14.00 -5.49
N ILE A 150 -1.19 14.82 -5.69
CA ILE A 150 -0.48 15.47 -4.60
C ILE A 150 -1.19 16.80 -4.32
N ARG A 151 -1.76 16.95 -3.12
CA ARG A 151 -2.31 18.24 -2.64
C ARG A 151 -1.24 18.95 -1.83
N LEU A 152 -0.69 20.01 -2.40
CA LEU A 152 0.20 20.92 -1.66
C LEU A 152 -0.64 22.02 -1.02
N VAL A 153 -0.36 22.29 0.26
CA VAL A 153 -0.86 23.46 0.99
C VAL A 153 0.34 24.39 1.17
N LEU A 154 0.32 25.55 0.51
CA LEU A 154 1.37 26.57 0.65
C LEU A 154 0.82 27.71 1.51
N GLY A 155 1.55 28.06 2.58
CA GLY A 155 1.28 29.21 3.44
C GLY A 155 2.44 30.20 3.42
N SER A 156 2.13 31.50 3.49
CA SER A 156 3.03 32.60 3.14
C SER A 156 4.16 32.88 4.14
N ILE A 157 4.21 32.23 5.30
CA ILE A 157 5.30 32.43 6.25
C ILE A 157 5.68 31.07 6.87
N ARG A 158 6.71 30.44 6.28
CA ARG A 158 7.46 29.25 6.73
C ARG A 158 6.70 27.92 6.79
N ALA A 159 6.19 27.52 5.61
CA ALA A 159 5.92 26.17 5.07
C ALA A 159 5.31 25.08 5.99
N CYS A 160 4.14 24.55 5.58
CA CYS A 160 3.55 23.35 6.17
C CYS A 160 3.35 22.27 5.11
N PHE A 161 4.00 21.12 5.33
CA PHE A 161 4.04 20.03 4.38
C PHE A 161 3.01 18.96 4.76
N VAL A 162 2.07 18.64 3.87
CA VAL A 162 1.20 17.48 4.04
C VAL A 162 1.86 16.29 3.35
N TRP A 163 2.33 15.36 4.17
CA TRP A 163 2.94 14.10 3.75
C TRP A 163 1.85 13.05 3.53
N ASN A 164 1.79 12.50 2.31
CA ASN A 164 1.05 11.26 2.02
C ASN A 164 2.05 10.26 1.43
N PRO A 165 2.60 9.30 2.21
CA PRO A 165 3.56 8.31 1.72
C PRO A 165 2.95 7.40 0.64
N PRO A 166 3.71 7.04 -0.42
CA PRO A 166 5.06 6.48 -0.22
C PRO A 166 6.16 7.09 -1.07
N PHE A 167 5.96 8.26 -1.64
CA PHE A 167 7.05 8.92 -2.35
C PHE A 167 7.83 9.80 -1.36
N LEU A 168 8.95 9.27 -0.87
CA LEU A 168 10.04 10.11 -0.38
C LEU A 168 10.67 10.79 -1.59
N ALA A 169 10.59 12.11 -1.64
CA ALA A 169 11.58 12.92 -2.32
C ALA A 169 12.16 13.85 -1.26
N GLU A 170 13.36 13.51 -0.79
CA GLU A 170 14.27 14.43 -0.13
C GLU A 170 14.36 15.71 -0.96
N LEU A 171 14.10 16.88 -0.38
CA LEU A 171 14.57 18.13 -0.97
C LEU A 171 15.14 19.03 0.12
N ARG A 172 16.42 19.29 -0.07
CA ARG A 172 17.30 20.18 0.67
C ARG A 172 16.60 21.49 1.02
N SER A 173 16.95 21.98 2.20
CA SER A 173 16.86 23.38 2.56
C SER A 173 17.28 24.26 1.38
N ALA A 174 16.34 25.00 0.82
CA ALA A 174 16.69 26.25 0.15
C ALA A 174 16.81 27.27 1.28
N GLU A 175 18.04 27.48 1.75
CA GLU A 175 18.41 28.75 2.37
C GLU A 175 18.05 29.85 1.38
N PHE A 176 17.24 30.83 1.81
CA PHE A 176 17.37 32.26 1.54
C PHE A 176 16.35 33.01 2.42
#